data_AF-A0A1F5FEY7-F1
#
_entry.id   AF-A0A1F5FEY7-F1
#
_cell.length_a   1.000
_cell.length_b   1.000
_cell.length_c   1.000
_cell.angle_alpha   90.00
_cell.angle_beta   90.00
_cell.angle_gamma   90.00
#
_symmetry.space_group_name_H-M   'P 1'
#
loop_
_entity.id
_entity.type
_entity.pdbx_description
1 polymer ?
#
loop_
_entity_poly.entity_id
_entity_poly.type
_entity_poly.pdbx_seq_one_letter_code
_entity_poly.pdbx_strand_id
1 'polypeptide(L)'
;MIQGGNSKKERERCAKALVEIGFDGYGFGGWPMKTNGELNSDILKFTADLMPDDKPKYALGLGNPEAMVECFGYGYNIFDCVLPTRDARHKRLYLFNTGKGRFYKTVRADDEKFTRDGRPIEEGCKCFTCQKYSRAYIKHLFDVGDRTAERLATIHNLHFYQQVIGKLK
;
A
#
# COMPACT_ATOMS: atom_id res chain seq x y z
N MET A 1 -14.12 -9.60 -11.31
CA MET A 1 -14.08 -8.24 -10.72
C MET A 1 -15.49 -7.66 -10.68
N ILE A 2 -16.00 -7.33 -9.50
CA ILE A 2 -17.34 -6.76 -9.33
C ILE A 2 -17.29 -5.27 -9.70
N GLN A 3 -18.09 -4.87 -10.68
CA GLN A 3 -18.24 -3.50 -11.18
C GLN A 3 -19.58 -2.88 -10.71
N GLY A 4 -19.85 -1.62 -11.08
CA GLY A 4 -21.10 -0.93 -10.73
C GLY A 4 -20.93 0.48 -10.19
N GLY A 5 -19.70 1.02 -10.18
CA GLY A 5 -19.42 2.37 -9.69
C GLY A 5 -19.86 2.54 -8.23
N ASN A 6 -20.60 3.62 -7.96
CA ASN A 6 -21.19 3.92 -6.64
C ASN A 6 -22.63 3.39 -6.47
N SER A 7 -23.15 2.61 -7.42
CA SER A 7 -24.51 2.04 -7.34
C SER A 7 -24.48 0.67 -6.64
N LYS A 8 -25.05 0.58 -5.43
CA LYS A 8 -25.21 -0.69 -4.71
C LYS A 8 -26.01 -1.72 -5.51
N LYS A 9 -27.05 -1.27 -6.22
CA LYS A 9 -27.86 -2.13 -7.09
C LYS A 9 -27.04 -2.76 -8.22
N GLU A 10 -26.22 -1.97 -8.92
CA GLU A 10 -25.41 -2.51 -10.02
C GLU A 10 -24.26 -3.39 -9.51
N ARG A 11 -23.69 -3.06 -8.34
CA ARG A 11 -22.72 -3.92 -7.65
C ARG A 11 -23.31 -5.28 -7.32
N GLU A 12 -24.50 -5.32 -6.73
CA GLU A 12 -25.20 -6.56 -6.38
C GLU A 12 -25.52 -7.39 -7.62
N ARG A 13 -26.04 -6.75 -8.69
CA ARG A 13 -26.30 -7.42 -9.97
C ARG A 13 -25.03 -8.05 -10.54
N CYS A 14 -23.93 -7.31 -10.57
CA CYS A 14 -22.65 -7.82 -11.08
C CYS A 14 -22.09 -8.95 -10.20
N ALA A 15 -22.17 -8.79 -8.88
CA ALA A 15 -21.70 -9.80 -7.93
C ALA A 15 -22.44 -11.12 -8.10
N LYS A 16 -23.78 -11.10 -8.14
CA LYS A 16 -24.60 -12.31 -8.32
C LYS A 16 -24.23 -13.07 -9.60
N ALA A 17 -24.11 -12.36 -10.73
CA ALA A 17 -23.72 -12.97 -11.99
C ALA A 17 -22.31 -13.57 -11.96
N LEU A 18 -21.34 -12.92 -11.30
CA LEU A 18 -19.98 -13.46 -11.18
C LEU A 18 -19.90 -14.64 -10.21
N VAL A 19 -20.72 -14.65 -9.15
CA VAL A 19 -20.80 -15.77 -8.20
C VAL A 19 -21.40 -16.99 -8.88
N GLU A 20 -22.43 -16.82 -9.70
CA GLU A 20 -23.04 -17.91 -10.49
C GLU A 20 -22.05 -18.56 -11.47
N ILE A 21 -21.14 -17.77 -12.06
CA ILE A 21 -20.07 -18.30 -12.93
C ILE A 21 -19.04 -19.13 -12.14
N GLY A 22 -18.78 -18.78 -10.88
CA GLY A 22 -17.88 -19.53 -9.99
C GLY A 22 -16.38 -19.33 -10.27
N PHE A 23 -15.83 -18.16 -9.89
CA PHE A 23 -14.39 -17.88 -9.98
C PHE A 23 -13.64 -18.29 -8.70
N ASP A 24 -12.32 -18.45 -8.83
CA ASP A 24 -11.44 -18.77 -7.70
C ASP A 24 -11.32 -17.65 -6.67
N GLY A 25 -11.65 -16.41 -7.06
CA GLY A 25 -11.58 -15.22 -6.21
C GLY A 25 -12.37 -14.05 -6.80
N TYR A 26 -12.70 -13.10 -5.95
CA TYR A 26 -13.51 -11.93 -6.31
C TYR A 26 -12.76 -10.66 -5.93
N GLY A 27 -13.13 -9.54 -6.53
CA GLY A 27 -12.43 -8.30 -6.26
C GLY A 27 -13.24 -7.08 -6.61
N PHE A 28 -12.90 -5.97 -5.98
CA PHE A 28 -13.49 -4.67 -6.21
C PHE A 28 -12.95 -4.09 -7.52
N GLY A 29 -13.82 -3.90 -8.51
CA GLY A 29 -13.50 -3.17 -9.74
C GLY A 29 -13.91 -1.70 -9.66
N GLY A 30 -13.14 -0.84 -10.35
CA GLY A 30 -13.42 0.59 -10.47
C GLY A 30 -12.63 1.46 -9.50
N TRP A 31 -12.93 2.76 -9.48
CA TRP A 31 -12.24 3.75 -8.65
C TRP A 31 -12.91 3.89 -7.27
N PRO A 32 -12.26 3.51 -6.16
CA PRO A 32 -12.88 3.47 -4.83
C PRO A 32 -12.81 4.80 -4.07
N MET A 33 -12.75 5.93 -4.76
CA MET A 33 -12.68 7.25 -4.12
C MET A 33 -13.94 8.06 -4.38
N LYS A 34 -14.31 8.87 -3.39
CA LYS A 34 -15.29 9.94 -3.52
C LYS A 34 -14.67 11.13 -4.26
N THR A 35 -15.51 12.09 -4.64
CA THR A 35 -15.07 13.33 -5.32
C THR A 35 -14.14 14.20 -4.48
N ASN A 36 -14.21 14.10 -3.15
CA ASN A 36 -13.31 14.77 -2.22
C ASN A 36 -11.97 14.04 -2.00
N GLY A 37 -11.72 12.92 -2.70
CA GLY A 37 -10.49 12.13 -2.61
C GLY A 37 -10.43 11.17 -1.42
N GLU A 38 -11.48 11.12 -0.59
CA GLU A 38 -11.59 10.13 0.48
C GLU A 38 -11.99 8.77 -0.07
N LEU A 39 -11.59 7.72 0.65
CA LEU A 39 -12.02 6.37 0.36
C LEU A 39 -13.55 6.27 0.46
N ASN A 40 -14.18 5.62 -0.51
CA ASN A 40 -15.60 5.30 -0.43
C ASN A 40 -15.81 4.01 0.38
N SER A 41 -15.65 4.10 1.70
CA SER A 41 -15.73 2.97 2.62
C SER A 41 -17.05 2.20 2.54
N ASP A 42 -18.17 2.91 2.37
CA ASP A 42 -19.51 2.30 2.27
C ASP A 42 -19.62 1.39 1.05
N ILE A 43 -19.15 1.83 -0.13
CA ILE A 43 -19.21 0.99 -1.33
C ILE A 43 -18.21 -0.17 -1.28
N LEU A 44 -17.03 0.04 -0.69
CA LEU A 44 -16.01 -1.00 -0.54
C LEU A 44 -16.50 -2.13 0.37
N LYS A 45 -17.03 -1.77 1.55
CA LYS A 45 -17.59 -2.72 2.51
C LYS A 45 -18.79 -3.46 1.90
N PHE A 46 -19.75 -2.72 1.34
CA PHE A 46 -20.91 -3.33 0.68
C PHE A 46 -20.50 -4.31 -0.42
N THR A 47 -19.49 -3.96 -1.23
CA THR A 47 -19.02 -4.86 -2.29
C THR A 47 -18.32 -6.09 -1.73
N ALA A 48 -17.59 -5.97 -0.61
CA ALA A 48 -16.93 -7.10 0.05
C ALA A 48 -17.94 -8.09 0.65
N ASP A 49 -19.04 -7.59 1.21
CA ASP A 49 -20.14 -8.39 1.78
C ASP A 49 -20.87 -9.22 0.70
N LEU A 50 -20.77 -8.84 -0.57
CA LEU A 50 -21.32 -9.58 -1.70
C LEU A 50 -20.41 -10.71 -2.20
N MET A 51 -19.15 -10.75 -1.76
CA MET A 51 -18.19 -11.77 -2.17
C MET A 51 -18.26 -12.97 -1.21
N PRO A 52 -18.18 -14.22 -1.70
CA PRO A 52 -18.09 -15.40 -0.85
C PRO A 52 -16.92 -15.31 0.13
N ASP A 53 -17.16 -15.65 1.40
CA ASP A 53 -16.15 -15.53 2.47
C ASP A 53 -15.06 -16.60 2.39
N ASP A 54 -15.31 -17.72 1.71
CA ASP A 54 -14.36 -18.80 1.46
C ASP A 54 -13.42 -18.51 0.28
N LYS A 55 -13.56 -17.35 -0.38
CA LYS A 55 -12.78 -16.96 -1.56
C LYS A 55 -11.87 -15.76 -1.27
N PRO A 56 -10.68 -15.66 -1.90
CA PRO A 56 -9.86 -14.46 -1.83
C PRO A 56 -10.61 -13.22 -2.33
N LYS A 57 -10.45 -12.10 -1.61
CA LYS A 57 -11.09 -10.82 -1.90
C LYS A 57 -10.02 -9.78 -2.26
N TYR A 58 -10.00 -9.37 -3.52
CA TYR A 58 -8.97 -8.49 -4.10
C TYR A 58 -9.42 -7.03 -4.15
N ALA A 59 -8.64 -6.14 -3.53
CA ALA A 59 -8.81 -4.70 -3.58
C ALA A 59 -7.90 -4.09 -4.66
N LEU A 60 -8.40 -3.98 -5.89
CA LEU A 60 -7.63 -3.50 -7.04
C LEU A 60 -7.25 -2.02 -6.89
N GLY A 61 -5.96 -1.72 -7.07
CA GLY A 61 -5.42 -0.36 -7.11
C GLY A 61 -5.37 0.35 -5.76
N LEU A 62 -5.61 -0.36 -4.66
CA LEU A 62 -5.59 0.16 -3.30
C LEU A 62 -4.30 -0.21 -2.59
N GLY A 63 -3.49 0.79 -2.26
CA GLY A 63 -2.29 0.59 -1.46
C GLY A 63 -1.87 1.78 -0.62
N ASN A 64 -2.73 2.76 -0.39
CA ASN A 64 -2.43 3.67 0.72
C ASN A 64 -2.46 2.84 2.03
N PRO A 65 -1.45 2.94 2.93
CA PRO A 65 -1.37 2.04 4.09
C PRO A 65 -2.61 2.08 5.00
N GLU A 66 -3.23 3.26 5.21
CA GLU A 66 -4.47 3.38 5.98
C GLU A 66 -5.63 2.67 5.28
N ALA A 67 -5.79 2.89 3.97
CA ALA A 67 -6.83 2.25 3.17
C ALA A 67 -6.68 0.72 3.14
N MET A 68 -5.45 0.20 3.15
CA MET A 68 -5.19 -1.24 3.24
C MET A 68 -5.67 -1.82 4.57
N VAL A 69 -5.37 -1.16 5.69
CA VAL A 69 -5.83 -1.56 7.02
C VAL A 69 -7.36 -1.58 7.07
N GLU A 70 -7.99 -0.52 6.56
CA GLU A 70 -9.44 -0.38 6.54
C GLU A 70 -10.11 -1.47 5.67
N CYS A 71 -9.63 -1.67 4.45
CA CYS A 71 -10.14 -2.69 3.54
C CYS A 71 -9.90 -4.11 4.06
N PHE A 72 -8.79 -4.35 4.76
CA PHE A 72 -8.58 -5.62 5.44
C PHE A 72 -9.68 -5.89 6.48
N GLY A 73 -10.11 -4.87 7.22
CA GLY A 73 -11.28 -4.96 8.11
C GLY A 73 -12.61 -5.25 7.42
N TYR A 74 -12.71 -5.01 6.10
CA TYR A 74 -13.87 -5.39 5.27
C TYR A 74 -13.73 -6.79 4.65
N GLY A 75 -12.62 -7.50 4.91
CA GLY A 75 -12.38 -8.85 4.40
C GLY A 75 -11.51 -8.91 3.13
N TYR A 76 -11.04 -7.79 2.59
CA TYR A 76 -10.07 -7.79 1.49
C TYR A 76 -8.71 -8.32 1.96
N ASN A 77 -8.11 -9.24 1.20
CA ASN A 77 -6.86 -9.91 1.59
C ASN A 77 -5.79 -9.93 0.48
N ILE A 78 -6.11 -9.43 -0.71
CA ILE A 78 -5.14 -9.19 -1.79
C ILE A 78 -5.19 -7.71 -2.17
N PHE A 79 -4.01 -7.10 -2.36
CA PHE A 79 -3.84 -5.68 -2.68
C PHE A 79 -2.74 -5.51 -3.71
N ASP A 80 -2.89 -4.50 -4.58
CA ASP A 80 -1.84 -4.06 -5.50
C ASP A 80 -1.77 -2.53 -5.53
N CYS A 81 -0.56 -1.99 -5.64
CA CYS A 81 -0.38 -0.56 -5.79
C CYS A 81 1.02 -0.21 -6.30
N VAL A 82 1.09 0.87 -7.07
CA VAL A 82 2.37 1.45 -7.53
C VAL A 82 3.08 2.27 -6.46
N LEU A 83 2.37 2.70 -5.41
CA LEU A 83 2.88 3.62 -4.38
C LEU A 83 4.26 3.25 -3.83
N PRO A 84 4.50 2.04 -3.28
CA PRO A 84 5.80 1.74 -2.67
C PRO A 84 6.98 1.93 -3.63
N THR A 85 6.82 1.54 -4.89
CA THR A 85 7.90 1.63 -5.89
C THR A 85 7.99 3.01 -6.52
N ARG A 86 6.85 3.62 -6.90
CA ARG A 86 6.83 4.97 -7.48
C ARG A 86 7.40 5.97 -6.51
N ASP A 87 6.97 5.91 -5.26
CA ASP A 87 7.36 6.89 -4.26
C ASP A 87 8.82 6.74 -3.87
N ALA A 88 9.33 5.51 -3.78
CA ALA A 88 10.76 5.25 -3.59
C ALA A 88 11.62 5.94 -4.65
N ARG A 89 11.24 5.81 -5.93
CA ARG A 89 11.95 6.47 -7.06
C ARG A 89 11.84 7.99 -7.01
N HIS A 90 10.75 8.51 -6.45
CA HIS A 90 10.56 9.94 -6.16
C HIS A 90 11.03 10.33 -4.74
N LYS A 91 11.95 9.54 -4.18
CA LYS A 91 12.67 9.80 -2.92
C LYS A 91 11.81 9.80 -1.66
N ARG A 92 10.56 9.35 -1.72
CA ARG A 92 9.68 9.23 -0.55
C ARG A 92 9.80 7.83 0.06
N LEU A 93 10.27 7.77 1.30
CA LEU A 93 10.49 6.55 2.06
C LEU A 93 9.43 6.40 3.16
N TYR A 94 8.90 5.20 3.33
CA TYR A 94 7.92 4.87 4.38
C TYR A 94 8.60 4.29 5.61
N LEU A 95 8.16 4.69 6.80
CA LEU A 95 8.68 4.20 8.07
C LEU A 95 7.54 4.02 9.05
N PHE A 96 7.62 3.02 9.95
CA PHE A 96 6.67 2.95 11.05
C PHE A 96 6.83 4.16 11.98
N ASN A 97 5.72 4.57 12.57
CA ASN A 97 5.65 5.67 13.51
C ASN A 97 5.10 5.17 14.84
N THR A 98 5.87 5.39 15.90
CA THR A 98 5.52 5.03 17.28
C THR A 98 4.87 6.20 18.05
N GLY A 99 4.81 7.39 17.44
CA GLY A 99 4.17 8.58 18.02
C GLY A 99 2.65 8.62 17.81
N LYS A 100 2.03 9.71 18.28
CA LYS A 100 0.59 9.97 18.06
C LYS A 100 0.30 10.22 16.57
N GLY A 101 -0.88 9.78 16.13
CA GLY A 101 -1.35 9.95 14.75
C GLY A 101 -1.27 8.66 13.94
N ARG A 102 -0.85 8.77 12.68
CA ARG A 102 -0.74 7.61 11.78
C ARG A 102 0.33 6.63 12.27
N PHE A 103 0.08 5.34 12.07
CA PHE A 103 1.02 4.26 12.41
C PHE A 103 2.30 4.25 11.56
N TYR A 104 2.34 5.11 10.54
CA TYR A 104 3.52 5.32 9.70
C TYR A 104 3.72 6.81 9.42
N LYS A 105 4.93 7.13 8.96
CA LYS A 105 5.31 8.44 8.46
C LYS A 105 6.10 8.29 7.17
N THR A 106 6.29 9.40 6.47
CA THR A 106 7.17 9.44 5.30
C THR A 106 8.28 10.47 5.49
N VAL A 107 9.46 10.15 5.00
CA VAL A 107 10.59 11.09 4.91
C VAL A 107 11.04 11.20 3.47
N ARG A 108 11.76 12.27 3.12
CA ARG A 108 12.41 12.38 1.82
C ARG A 108 13.86 11.95 1.94
N ALA A 109 14.32 11.09 1.05
CA ALA A 109 15.69 10.58 1.03
C ALA A 109 16.71 11.67 0.71
N ASP A 110 16.30 12.78 0.06
CA ASP A 110 17.14 13.94 -0.23
C ASP A 110 17.13 15.02 0.88
N ASP A 111 16.44 14.80 2.00
CA ASP A 111 16.43 15.74 3.12
C ASP A 111 17.85 16.04 3.64
N GLU A 112 18.21 17.33 3.80
CA GLU A 112 19.55 17.77 4.23
C GLU A 112 20.00 17.22 5.59
N LYS A 113 19.06 16.96 6.51
CA LYS A 113 19.35 16.28 7.79
C LYS A 113 19.98 14.89 7.63
N PHE A 114 19.93 14.29 6.43
CA PHE A 114 20.50 12.97 6.16
C PHE A 114 21.95 13.02 5.66
N THR A 115 22.51 14.17 5.28
CA THR A 115 23.84 14.30 4.64
C THR A 115 24.98 13.62 5.42
N ARG A 116 24.88 13.53 6.75
CA ARG A 116 25.89 12.88 7.61
C ARG A 116 25.27 11.91 8.62
N ASP A 117 24.06 11.46 8.35
CA ASP A 117 23.36 10.55 9.26
C ASP A 117 23.73 9.10 8.95
N GLY A 118 24.60 8.52 9.77
CA GLY A 118 25.11 7.16 9.64
C GLY A 118 24.10 6.05 9.97
N ARG A 119 22.90 6.40 10.45
CA ARG A 119 21.85 5.42 10.79
C ARG A 119 21.15 4.89 9.53
N PRO A 120 20.48 3.73 9.59
CA PRO A 120 19.62 3.27 8.49
C PRO A 120 18.45 4.22 8.24
N ILE A 121 17.65 3.93 7.20
CA ILE A 121 16.37 4.61 6.97
C ILE A 121 15.48 4.46 8.21
N GLU A 122 15.29 3.22 8.66
CA GLU A 122 14.46 2.87 9.81
C GLU A 122 15.22 1.93 10.74
N GLU A 123 15.35 2.31 12.01
CA GLU A 123 16.01 1.48 13.02
C GLU A 123 15.21 0.20 13.28
N GLY A 124 15.91 -0.94 13.33
CA GLY A 124 15.28 -2.25 13.51
C GLY A 124 14.64 -2.85 12.24
N CYS A 125 14.59 -2.12 11.13
CA CYS A 125 14.12 -2.67 9.85
C CYS A 125 15.10 -3.73 9.33
N LYS A 126 14.56 -4.89 8.94
CA LYS A 126 15.33 -6.07 8.49
C LYS A 126 15.48 -6.13 6.96
N CYS A 127 15.10 -5.08 6.24
CA CYS A 127 15.30 -5.05 4.79
C CYS A 127 16.79 -4.95 4.44
N PHE A 128 17.17 -5.45 3.26
CA PHE A 128 18.55 -5.41 2.77
C PHE A 128 19.15 -4.00 2.84
N THR A 129 18.36 -2.98 2.50
CA THR A 129 18.81 -1.59 2.51
C THR A 129 19.17 -1.11 3.91
N CYS A 130 18.28 -1.28 4.90
CA CYS A 130 18.51 -0.85 6.28
C CYS A 130 19.60 -1.66 6.98
N GLN A 131 19.85 -2.90 6.57
CA GLN A 131 20.90 -3.73 7.15
C GLN A 131 22.31 -3.38 6.67
N LYS A 132 22.45 -2.73 5.51
CA LYS A 132 23.75 -2.55 4.84
C LYS A 132 24.14 -1.10 4.60
N TYR A 133 23.17 -0.19 4.53
CA TYR A 133 23.42 1.19 4.08
C TYR A 133 22.84 2.20 5.06
N SER A 134 23.58 3.29 5.23
CA SER A 134 23.12 4.46 5.97
C SER A 134 22.19 5.32 5.09
N ARG A 135 21.35 6.13 5.73
CA ARG A 135 20.55 7.13 5.03
C ARG A 135 21.43 8.21 4.37
N ALA A 136 22.61 8.50 4.93
CA ALA A 136 23.59 9.39 4.29
C ALA A 136 24.08 8.84 2.94
N TYR A 137 24.38 7.55 2.86
CA TYR A 137 24.78 6.93 1.61
C TYR A 137 23.66 6.95 0.58
N ILE A 138 22.43 6.65 1.00
CA ILE A 138 21.26 6.69 0.11
C ILE A 138 21.00 8.11 -0.41
N LYS A 139 21.09 9.13 0.45
CA LYS A 139 21.02 10.55 0.03
C LYS A 139 22.09 10.85 -1.00
N HIS A 140 23.36 10.52 -0.72
CA HIS A 140 24.45 10.75 -1.64
C HIS A 140 24.19 10.12 -3.02
N LEU A 141 23.72 8.87 -3.07
CA LEU A 141 23.37 8.22 -4.33
C LEU A 141 22.26 8.97 -5.09
N PHE A 142 21.24 9.49 -4.39
CA PHE A 142 20.22 10.33 -5.02
C PHE A 142 20.78 11.66 -5.52
N ASP A 143 21.70 12.27 -4.78
CA ASP A 143 22.29 13.56 -5.14
C ASP A 143 23.19 13.46 -6.38
N VAL A 144 23.90 12.32 -6.55
CA VAL A 144 24.72 12.06 -7.76
C VAL A 144 23.94 11.41 -8.91
N GLY A 145 22.64 11.15 -8.73
CA GLY A 145 21.78 10.56 -9.77
C GLY A 145 22.03 9.07 -10.05
N ASP A 146 22.62 8.33 -9.10
CA ASP A 146 22.86 6.89 -9.24
C ASP A 146 21.55 6.10 -9.04
N ARG A 147 21.19 5.27 -10.03
CA ARG A 147 19.97 4.44 -10.02
C ARG A 147 19.95 3.37 -8.93
N THR A 148 21.10 3.08 -8.32
CA THR A 148 21.19 2.25 -7.12
C THR A 148 20.36 2.83 -5.99
N ALA A 149 20.25 4.17 -5.88
CA ALA A 149 19.39 4.84 -4.90
C ALA A 149 17.93 4.38 -5.02
N GLU A 150 17.41 4.40 -6.25
CA GLU A 150 16.04 3.99 -6.56
C GLU A 150 15.78 2.52 -6.21
N ARG A 151 16.75 1.64 -6.51
CA ARG A 151 16.68 0.21 -6.18
C ARG A 151 16.64 -0.01 -4.67
N LEU A 152 17.57 0.60 -3.93
CA LEU A 152 17.66 0.48 -2.48
C LEU A 152 16.42 1.04 -1.77
N ALA A 153 15.94 2.21 -2.21
CA ALA A 153 14.71 2.82 -1.71
C ALA A 153 13.49 1.94 -1.99
N THR A 154 13.42 1.32 -3.17
CA THR A 154 12.31 0.44 -3.56
C THR A 154 12.27 -0.82 -2.71
N ILE A 155 13.43 -1.44 -2.44
CA ILE A 155 13.54 -2.61 -1.54
C ILE A 155 13.00 -2.25 -0.15
N HIS A 156 13.38 -1.08 0.38
CA HIS A 156 12.91 -0.62 1.68
C HIS A 156 11.40 -0.42 1.71
N ASN A 157 10.84 0.32 0.75
CA ASN A 157 9.40 0.59 0.71
C ASN A 157 8.56 -0.68 0.51
N LEU A 158 9.00 -1.61 -0.35
CA LEU A 158 8.32 -2.89 -0.53
C LEU A 158 8.34 -3.71 0.76
N HIS A 159 9.47 -3.73 1.47
CA HIS A 159 9.58 -4.41 2.76
C HIS A 159 8.64 -3.80 3.81
N PHE A 160 8.55 -2.47 3.88
CA PHE A 160 7.59 -1.79 4.75
C PHE A 160 6.15 -2.25 4.46
N TYR A 161 5.73 -2.30 3.19
CA TYR A 161 4.39 -2.78 2.82
C TYR A 161 4.16 -4.25 3.18
N GLN A 162 5.16 -5.11 2.99
CA GLN A 162 5.10 -6.50 3.43
C GLN A 162 4.91 -6.60 4.96
N GLN A 163 5.60 -5.77 5.74
CA GLN A 163 5.43 -5.71 7.19
C GLN A 163 4.04 -5.22 7.60
N VAL A 164 3.46 -4.25 6.88
CA VAL A 164 2.08 -3.80 7.13
C VAL A 164 1.10 -4.96 6.93
N ILE A 165 1.15 -5.64 5.78
CA ILE A 165 0.28 -6.81 5.51
C ILE A 165 0.53 -7.92 6.53
N GLY A 166 1.79 -8.19 6.87
CA GLY A 166 2.16 -9.21 7.85
C GLY A 166 1.66 -8.94 9.27
N LYS A 167 1.40 -7.67 9.63
CA LYS A 167 0.82 -7.28 10.92
C LYS A 167 -0.71 -7.29 10.96
N LEU A 168 -1.36 -7.42 9.80
CA LEU A 168 -2.82 -7.51 9.70
C LEU A 168 -3.33 -8.96 9.84
N LYS A 169 -2.48 -9.94 9.55
CA LYS A 169 -2.75 -11.37 9.75
C LYS A 169 -2.54 -11.76 11.21
#